data_AF-I1JLG7-F1
#
_entry.id   AF-I1JLG7-F1
#
_cell.length_a   1.000
_cell.length_b   1.000
_cell.length_c   1.000
_cell.angle_alpha   90.00
_cell.angle_beta   90.00
_cell.angle_gamma   90.00
#
_symmetry.space_group_name_H-M   'P 1'
#
loop_
_entity.id
_entity.type
_entity.pdbx_description
1 polymer ?
#
loop_
_entity_poly.entity_id
_entity_poly.type
_entity_poly.pdbx_seq_one_letter_code
_entity_poly.pdbx_strand_id
1 'polypeptide(L)'
;MAVVGVLALQGSFNEHIAALRRLGVQGVEIRKPEQLNTISSLIIPGGESTTMAKLAEYHNLFPALREFVQMGKPVWGTCAGLIFLANKAIGQKTGGQYLVGGLDCTVHRNFFGSQIQSFEAELSVPELVSKEGGPETFCGIFIRAPAILEAGPEVQVLADYPVPSSRLLSSDSSIEDQTA
;
A
#
# COMPACT_ATOMS: atom_id res chain seq x y z
N MET A 1 -0.40 -23.26 12.50
CA MET A 1 -1.29 -22.14 12.12
C MET A 1 -0.46 -21.14 11.32
N ALA A 2 -1.00 -20.63 10.22
CA ALA A 2 -0.32 -19.61 9.42
C ALA A 2 -0.24 -18.30 10.21
N VAL A 3 0.97 -17.77 10.40
CA VAL A 3 1.21 -16.52 11.13
C VAL A 3 1.32 -15.38 10.11
N VAL A 4 0.54 -14.31 10.33
CA VAL A 4 0.56 -13.12 9.48
C VAL A 4 1.44 -12.06 10.12
N GLY A 5 2.50 -11.66 9.43
CA GLY A 5 3.31 -10.53 9.87
C GLY A 5 2.66 -9.21 9.50
N VAL A 6 2.83 -8.19 10.35
CA VAL A 6 2.45 -6.81 10.05
C VAL A 6 3.69 -5.94 10.25
N LEU A 7 4.13 -5.23 9.22
CA LEU A 7 5.29 -4.35 9.31
C LEU A 7 4.99 -3.22 10.32
N ALA A 8 5.76 -3.14 11.39
CA ALA A 8 5.48 -2.32 12.57
C ALA A 8 6.56 -1.26 12.83
N LEU A 9 7.12 -0.67 11.77
CA LEU A 9 8.12 0.40 11.88
C LEU A 9 7.47 1.74 12.28
N GLN A 10 6.38 2.07 11.59
CA GLN A 10 5.51 3.23 11.79
C GLN A 10 4.17 2.89 11.11
N GLY A 11 3.10 3.61 11.48
CA GLY A 11 1.82 3.53 10.78
C GLY A 11 0.76 2.76 11.56
N SER A 12 -0.34 2.43 10.89
CA SER A 12 -1.55 1.84 11.47
C SER A 12 -1.44 0.31 11.59
N PHE A 13 -0.34 -0.20 12.13
CA PHE A 13 -0.13 -1.64 12.30
C PHE A 13 -1.05 -2.23 13.37
N ASN A 14 -1.39 -1.46 14.41
CA ASN A 14 -2.28 -1.89 15.48
C ASN A 14 -3.69 -2.20 14.98
N GLU A 15 -4.20 -1.40 14.04
CA GLU A 15 -5.51 -1.60 13.41
C GLU A 15 -5.55 -2.91 12.63
N HIS A 16 -4.48 -3.23 11.89
CA HIS A 16 -4.34 -4.51 11.18
C HIS A 16 -4.24 -5.70 12.13
N ILE A 17 -3.45 -5.60 13.21
CA ILE A 17 -3.38 -6.65 14.24
C ILE A 17 -4.74 -6.87 14.90
N ALA A 18 -5.49 -5.79 15.18
CA ALA A 18 -6.83 -5.88 15.73
C ALA A 18 -7.82 -6.53 14.75
N ALA A 19 -7.73 -6.22 13.45
CA ALA A 19 -8.54 -6.84 12.41
C ALA A 19 -8.26 -8.35 12.29
N LEU A 20 -6.98 -8.75 12.24
CA LEU A 20 -6.59 -10.17 12.22
C LEU A 20 -7.11 -10.92 13.45
N ARG A 21 -7.04 -10.31 14.64
CA ARG A 21 -7.56 -10.90 15.88
C ARG A 21 -9.06 -11.16 15.81
N ARG A 22 -9.85 -10.25 15.21
CA ARG A 22 -11.30 -10.43 15.02
C ARG A 22 -11.61 -11.61 14.09
N LEU A 23 -10.70 -11.93 13.17
CA LEU A 23 -10.78 -13.08 12.27
C LEU A 23 -10.24 -14.38 12.91
N GLY A 24 -9.77 -14.35 14.16
CA GLY A 24 -9.13 -15.50 14.80
C GLY A 24 -7.73 -15.82 14.26
N VAL A 25 -7.11 -14.89 13.53
CA VAL A 25 -5.78 -15.05 12.93
C VAL A 25 -4.72 -14.43 13.83
N GLN A 26 -3.61 -15.15 14.04
CA GLN A 26 -2.47 -14.63 14.78
C GLN A 26 -1.66 -13.65 13.93
N GLY A 27 -1.81 -12.36 14.24
CA GLY A 27 -0.95 -11.29 13.74
C GLY A 27 0.28 -11.08 14.62
N VAL A 28 1.46 -10.91 14.03
CA VAL A 28 2.71 -10.58 14.74
C VAL A 28 3.38 -9.35 14.14
N GLU A 29 4.01 -8.55 15.00
CA GLU A 29 4.75 -7.37 14.55
C GLU A 29 6.11 -7.73 13.93
N ILE A 30 6.39 -7.14 12.78
CA ILE A 30 7.67 -7.26 12.07
C ILE A 30 8.41 -5.94 12.14
N ARG A 31 9.56 -5.94 12.82
CA ARG A 31 10.45 -4.79 13.02
C ARG A 31 11.89 -5.07 12.57
N LYS A 32 12.25 -6.34 12.39
CA LYS A 32 13.59 -6.80 12.03
C LYS A 32 13.55 -7.84 10.90
N PRO A 33 14.60 -7.92 10.07
CA PRO A 33 14.66 -8.86 8.94
C PRO A 33 14.40 -10.31 9.32
N GLU A 34 14.99 -10.78 10.42
CA GLU A 34 14.96 -12.19 10.81
C GLU A 34 13.54 -12.67 11.18
N GLN A 35 12.65 -11.74 11.55
CA GLN A 35 11.26 -12.06 11.90
C GLN A 35 10.44 -12.47 10.67
N LEU A 36 10.85 -12.07 9.46
CA LEU A 36 10.18 -12.47 8.21
C LEU A 36 10.27 -13.99 7.96
N ASN A 37 11.23 -14.67 8.59
CA ASN A 37 11.37 -16.13 8.52
C ASN A 37 10.29 -16.87 9.33
N THR A 38 9.59 -16.16 10.23
CA THR A 38 8.61 -16.76 11.15
C THR A 38 7.16 -16.67 10.65
N ILE A 39 6.95 -16.01 9.51
CA ILE A 39 5.62 -15.71 8.96
C ILE A 39 5.42 -16.31 7.57
N SER A 40 4.16 -16.58 7.24
CA SER A 40 3.74 -17.08 5.93
C SER A 40 3.29 -15.98 4.97
N SER A 41 2.81 -14.86 5.50
CA SER A 41 2.31 -13.72 4.74
C SER A 41 2.57 -12.42 5.49
N LEU A 42 2.58 -11.31 4.76
CA LEU A 42 2.93 -9.99 5.29
C LEU A 42 1.88 -8.94 4.93
N ILE A 43 1.54 -8.09 5.89
CA ILE A 43 0.80 -6.84 5.67
C ILE A 43 1.77 -5.67 5.83
N ILE A 44 1.78 -4.77 4.85
CA ILE A 44 2.44 -3.47 4.94
C ILE A 44 1.34 -2.41 5.15
N PRO A 45 1.26 -1.80 6.35
CA PRO A 45 0.13 -0.96 6.72
C PRO A 45 0.18 0.42 6.05
N GLY A 46 -0.90 1.18 6.22
CA GLY A 46 -0.90 2.62 5.98
C GLY A 46 -0.03 3.38 6.99
N GLY A 47 0.41 4.58 6.63
CA GLY A 47 1.33 5.36 7.45
C GLY A 47 1.99 6.48 6.64
N GLU A 48 3.12 6.98 7.12
CA GLU A 48 3.94 7.93 6.39
C GLU A 48 5.05 7.17 5.65
N SER A 49 4.87 6.98 4.34
CA SER A 49 5.71 6.07 3.54
C SER A 49 7.19 6.45 3.56
N THR A 50 7.55 7.74 3.66
CA THR A 50 8.97 8.13 3.69
C THR A 50 9.64 7.83 5.03
N THR A 51 8.92 7.99 6.13
CA THR A 51 9.36 7.63 7.48
C THR A 51 9.52 6.12 7.57
N MET A 52 8.52 5.37 7.10
CA MET A 52 8.60 3.92 7.04
C MET A 52 9.80 3.47 6.21
N ALA A 53 10.06 4.08 5.04
CA ALA A 53 11.17 3.71 4.18
C ALA A 53 12.52 4.00 4.83
N LYS A 54 12.68 5.18 5.46
CA LYS A 54 13.90 5.52 6.20
C LYS A 54 14.17 4.55 7.36
N LEU A 55 13.14 4.17 8.10
CA LEU A 55 13.27 3.19 9.18
C LEU A 55 13.59 1.79 8.62
N ALA A 56 12.98 1.41 7.51
CA ALA A 56 13.24 0.12 6.86
C ALA A 56 14.69 0.05 6.34
N GLU A 57 15.19 1.12 5.75
CA GLU A 57 16.59 1.25 5.32
C GLU A 57 17.53 1.19 6.53
N TYR A 58 17.25 1.98 7.58
CA TYR A 58 18.05 1.99 8.81
C TYR A 58 18.17 0.61 9.46
N HIS A 59 17.11 -0.20 9.40
CA HIS A 59 17.09 -1.57 9.92
C HIS A 59 17.45 -2.65 8.88
N ASN A 60 17.95 -2.26 7.70
CA ASN A 60 18.32 -3.17 6.60
C ASN A 60 17.20 -4.16 6.22
N LEU A 61 15.95 -3.70 6.24
CA LEU A 61 14.77 -4.52 5.94
C LEU A 61 14.52 -4.68 4.44
N PHE A 62 14.94 -3.73 3.60
CA PHE A 62 14.65 -3.78 2.17
C PHE A 62 15.12 -5.05 1.46
N PRO A 63 16.35 -5.56 1.67
CA PRO A 63 16.77 -6.82 1.07
C PRO A 63 15.85 -7.99 1.45
N ALA A 64 15.53 -8.12 2.74
CA ALA A 64 14.69 -9.21 3.24
C ALA A 64 13.22 -9.09 2.80
N LEU A 65 12.69 -7.87 2.70
CA LEU A 65 11.35 -7.62 2.16
C LEU A 65 11.26 -7.99 0.67
N ARG A 66 12.28 -7.63 -0.11
CA ARG A 66 12.36 -7.97 -1.54
C ARG A 66 12.45 -9.47 -1.73
N GLU A 67 13.30 -10.14 -0.97
CA GLU A 67 13.41 -11.60 -0.99
C GLU A 67 12.06 -12.26 -0.64
N PHE A 68 11.38 -11.79 0.42
CA PHE A 68 10.08 -12.31 0.83
C PHE A 68 9.04 -12.22 -0.30
N VAL A 69 8.99 -11.09 -1.01
CA VAL A 69 8.11 -10.88 -2.17
C VAL A 69 8.52 -11.78 -3.35
N GLN A 70 9.82 -11.86 -3.66
CA GLN A 70 10.35 -12.68 -4.76
C GLN A 70 10.10 -14.18 -4.56
N MET A 71 10.00 -14.64 -3.32
CA MET A 71 9.60 -16.03 -3.00
C MET A 71 8.13 -16.33 -3.33
N GLY A 72 7.35 -15.34 -3.78
CA GLY A 72 5.92 -15.52 -4.07
C GLY A 72 5.06 -15.63 -2.81
N LYS A 73 5.57 -15.25 -1.64
CA LYS A 73 4.77 -15.23 -0.42
C LYS A 73 3.70 -14.12 -0.50
N PRO A 74 2.48 -14.33 0.04
CA PRO A 74 1.44 -13.32 -0.02
C PRO A 74 1.82 -12.04 0.74
N VAL A 75 1.71 -10.89 0.06
CA VAL A 75 1.92 -9.58 0.68
C VAL A 75 0.74 -8.65 0.36
N TRP A 76 0.23 -7.98 1.38
CA TRP A 76 -0.87 -7.01 1.25
C TRP A 76 -0.41 -5.61 1.66
N GLY A 77 -0.39 -4.69 0.70
CA GLY A 77 -0.05 -3.28 0.93
C GLY A 77 -1.29 -2.39 1.02
N THR A 78 -1.43 -1.64 2.11
CA THR A 78 -2.51 -0.65 2.27
C THR A 78 -1.95 0.76 2.31
N CYS A 79 -2.46 1.67 1.46
CA CYS A 79 -2.00 3.07 1.36
C CYS A 79 -0.46 3.20 1.22
N ALA A 80 0.27 3.48 2.30
CA ALA A 80 1.74 3.50 2.30
C ALA A 80 2.34 2.15 1.88
N GLY A 81 1.68 1.03 2.23
CA GLY A 81 2.08 -0.30 1.78
C GLY A 81 1.93 -0.51 0.27
N LEU A 82 0.93 0.09 -0.37
CA LEU A 82 0.84 0.10 -1.84
C LEU A 82 2.05 0.81 -2.45
N ILE A 83 2.45 1.96 -1.87
CA ILE A 83 3.63 2.69 -2.32
C ILE A 83 4.88 1.82 -2.20
N PHE A 84 5.03 1.05 -1.13
CA PHE A 84 6.16 0.12 -0.97
C PHE A 84 6.21 -0.97 -2.05
N LEU A 85 5.06 -1.54 -2.42
CA LEU A 85 4.99 -2.67 -3.35
C LEU A 85 5.03 -2.27 -4.82
N ALA A 86 4.75 -1.00 -5.15
CA ALA A 86 4.78 -0.53 -6.53
C ALA A 86 6.20 -0.64 -7.13
N ASN A 87 6.27 -1.04 -8.40
CA ASN A 87 7.52 -1.03 -9.16
C ASN A 87 8.02 0.40 -9.45
N LYS A 88 7.10 1.36 -9.58
CA LYS A 88 7.41 2.78 -9.83
C LYS A 88 6.53 3.68 -8.98
N ALA A 89 7.10 4.77 -8.48
CA ALA A 89 6.37 5.77 -7.71
C ALA A 89 6.75 7.19 -8.14
N ILE A 90 5.74 8.03 -8.38
CA ILE A 90 5.89 9.46 -8.73
C ILE A 90 5.26 10.37 -7.67
N GLY A 91 5.51 11.67 -7.75
CA GLY A 91 5.14 12.63 -6.70
C GLY A 91 5.99 12.46 -5.43
N GLN A 92 7.23 11.99 -5.59
CA GLN A 92 8.20 11.83 -4.50
C GLN A 92 8.88 13.18 -4.19
N LYS A 93 9.32 13.36 -2.94
CA LYS A 93 10.20 14.48 -2.59
C LYS A 93 11.59 14.24 -3.20
N THR A 94 12.38 15.30 -3.37
CA THR A 94 13.78 15.23 -3.80
C THR A 94 14.55 14.16 -3.02
N GLY A 95 15.23 13.26 -3.73
CA GLY A 95 15.93 12.10 -3.16
C GLY A 95 15.19 10.76 -3.30
N GLY A 96 13.92 10.78 -3.72
CA GLY A 96 13.13 9.58 -3.98
C GLY A 96 12.78 8.78 -2.72
N GLN A 97 12.21 7.58 -2.92
CA GLN A 97 11.94 6.63 -1.83
C GLN A 97 12.29 5.22 -2.30
N TYR A 98 12.98 4.45 -1.46
CA TYR A 98 13.16 3.02 -1.69
C TYR A 98 11.80 2.31 -1.76
N LEU A 99 11.68 1.45 -2.76
CA LEU A 99 10.53 0.58 -2.99
C LEU A 99 10.96 -0.87 -2.76
N VAL A 100 10.02 -1.69 -2.29
CA VAL A 100 10.15 -3.14 -2.26
C VAL A 100 9.90 -3.69 -3.65
N GLY A 101 8.88 -3.19 -4.35
CA GLY A 101 8.46 -3.73 -5.64
C GLY A 101 7.68 -5.04 -5.50
N GLY A 102 7.34 -5.64 -6.64
CA GLY A 102 6.58 -6.89 -6.74
C GLY A 102 5.13 -6.73 -7.18
N LEU A 103 4.61 -5.50 -7.18
CA LEU A 103 3.39 -5.15 -7.89
C LEU A 103 3.75 -4.32 -9.11
N ASP A 104 3.45 -4.84 -10.30
CA ASP A 104 3.72 -4.14 -11.56
C ASP A 104 2.75 -2.99 -11.78
N CYS A 105 3.01 -1.87 -11.10
CA CYS A 105 2.22 -0.66 -11.22
C CYS A 105 3.06 0.60 -11.04
N THR A 106 2.56 1.70 -11.63
CA THR A 106 3.03 3.06 -11.37
C THR A 106 2.08 3.74 -10.40
N VAL A 107 2.57 4.16 -9.23
CA VAL A 107 1.78 4.82 -8.19
C VAL A 107 2.10 6.31 -8.07
N HIS A 108 1.07 7.16 -7.95
CA HIS A 108 1.23 8.58 -7.60
C HIS A 108 0.94 8.79 -6.12
N ARG A 109 1.89 9.36 -5.37
CA ARG A 109 1.73 9.64 -3.94
C ARG A 109 0.79 10.84 -3.72
N ASN A 110 -0.06 10.77 -2.69
CA ASN A 110 -0.98 11.86 -2.32
C ASN A 110 -1.81 12.41 -3.51
N PHE A 111 -2.25 11.52 -4.41
CA PHE A 111 -2.88 11.90 -5.67
C PHE A 111 -4.15 12.75 -5.47
N PHE A 112 -4.92 12.46 -4.43
CA PHE A 112 -6.13 13.21 -4.11
C PHE A 112 -5.87 14.56 -3.41
N GLY A 113 -4.61 14.86 -3.10
CA GLY A 113 -4.16 16.13 -2.54
C GLY A 113 -3.98 16.10 -1.01
N SER A 114 -4.29 17.22 -0.37
CA SER A 114 -4.05 17.45 1.06
C SER A 114 -4.99 16.65 1.96
N GLN A 115 -4.74 16.70 3.28
CA GLN A 115 -5.59 16.02 4.28
C GLN A 115 -7.07 16.41 4.16
N ILE A 116 -7.36 17.67 3.85
CA ILE A 116 -8.73 18.20 3.72
C ILE A 116 -9.48 17.55 2.55
N GLN A 117 -8.76 17.02 1.57
CA GLN A 117 -9.33 16.37 0.39
C GLN A 117 -9.51 14.86 0.57
N SER A 118 -9.39 14.36 1.80
CA SER A 118 -9.71 12.97 2.14
C SER A 118 -11.23 12.74 2.09
N PHE A 119 -11.65 11.55 1.66
CA PHE A 119 -13.06 11.23 1.47
C PHE A 119 -13.33 9.74 1.70
N GLU A 120 -14.61 9.39 1.75
CA GLU A 120 -15.11 8.02 1.75
C GLU A 120 -15.94 7.80 0.47
N ALA A 121 -15.87 6.59 -0.08
CA ALA A 121 -16.65 6.20 -1.25
C ALA A 121 -17.03 4.72 -1.20
N GLU A 122 -18.23 4.40 -1.65
CA GLU A 122 -18.64 3.02 -1.88
C GLU A 122 -17.96 2.49 -3.15
N LEU A 123 -17.22 1.39 -3.00
CA LEU A 123 -16.53 0.70 -4.08
C LEU A 123 -17.33 -0.53 -4.49
N SER A 124 -17.62 -0.66 -5.77
CA SER A 124 -18.23 -1.87 -6.33
C SER A 124 -17.19 -3.00 -6.36
N VAL A 125 -17.52 -4.16 -5.77
CA VAL A 125 -16.60 -5.32 -5.67
C VAL A 125 -17.25 -6.66 -6.08
N PRO A 126 -18.01 -6.73 -7.19
CA PRO A 126 -18.81 -7.91 -7.54
C PRO A 126 -17.96 -9.15 -7.81
N GLU A 127 -16.78 -9.00 -8.42
CA GLU A 127 -15.87 -10.14 -8.67
C GLU A 127 -15.40 -10.80 -7.38
N LEU A 128 -15.07 -10.00 -6.36
CA LEU A 128 -14.63 -10.51 -5.07
C LEU A 128 -15.78 -11.22 -4.35
N VAL A 129 -16.97 -10.63 -4.35
CA VAL A 129 -18.18 -11.19 -3.72
C VAL A 129 -18.58 -12.50 -4.37
N SER A 130 -18.47 -12.61 -5.70
CA SER A 130 -18.77 -13.86 -6.41
C SER A 130 -17.88 -15.03 -5.99
N LYS A 131 -16.66 -14.75 -5.49
CA LYS A 131 -15.68 -15.77 -5.07
C LYS A 131 -15.71 -16.04 -3.56
N GLU A 132 -15.77 -14.98 -2.76
CA GLU A 132 -15.55 -15.03 -1.31
C GLU A 132 -16.84 -14.75 -0.49
N GLY A 133 -17.91 -14.30 -1.15
CA GLY A 133 -19.14 -13.82 -0.51
C GLY A 133 -19.02 -12.39 0.06
N GLY A 134 -20.10 -11.91 0.68
CA GLY A 134 -20.16 -10.57 1.30
C GLY A 134 -21.03 -9.55 0.53
N PRO A 135 -21.00 -8.27 0.94
CA PRO A 135 -21.76 -7.21 0.29
C PRO A 135 -21.15 -6.81 -1.06
N GLU A 136 -21.99 -6.50 -2.05
CA GLU A 136 -21.58 -6.06 -3.41
C GLU A 136 -20.77 -4.77 -3.41
N THR A 137 -20.86 -3.98 -2.34
CA THR A 137 -20.07 -2.76 -2.16
C THR A 137 -19.22 -2.81 -0.89
N PHE A 138 -18.12 -2.07 -0.91
CA PHE A 138 -17.24 -1.87 0.22
C PHE A 138 -16.96 -0.38 0.43
N CYS A 139 -17.16 0.10 1.66
CA CYS A 139 -16.84 1.49 2.03
C CYS A 139 -15.32 1.70 2.05
N GLY A 140 -14.79 2.34 1.01
CA GLY A 140 -13.39 2.72 0.90
C GLY A 140 -13.13 4.07 1.58
N ILE A 141 -12.16 4.09 2.50
CA ILE A 141 -11.75 5.30 3.23
C ILE A 141 -10.41 5.81 2.64
N PHE A 142 -10.44 6.94 1.94
CA PHE A 142 -9.33 7.51 1.20
C PHE A 142 -8.70 8.69 1.95
N ILE A 143 -7.73 8.40 2.82
CA ILE A 143 -7.01 9.43 3.59
C ILE A 143 -5.68 9.76 2.90
N ARG A 144 -5.60 10.94 2.26
CA ARG A 144 -4.46 11.36 1.43
C ARG A 144 -3.99 10.25 0.48
N ALA A 145 -4.95 9.52 -0.08
CA ALA A 145 -4.67 8.25 -0.72
C ALA A 145 -3.73 8.41 -1.94
N PRO A 146 -2.83 7.45 -2.16
CA PRO A 146 -2.17 7.32 -3.46
C PRO A 146 -3.17 6.86 -4.53
N ALA A 147 -2.78 6.99 -5.80
CA ALA A 147 -3.51 6.40 -6.93
C ALA A 147 -2.57 5.54 -7.77
N ILE A 148 -3.09 4.44 -8.30
CA ILE A 148 -2.41 3.64 -9.33
C ILE A 148 -2.72 4.31 -10.68
N LEU A 149 -1.69 4.78 -11.37
CA LEU A 149 -1.84 5.43 -12.69
C LEU A 149 -1.78 4.42 -13.83
N GLU A 150 -0.95 3.39 -13.65
CA GLU A 150 -0.75 2.33 -14.62
C GLU A 150 -0.67 1.00 -13.87
N ALA A 151 -1.35 0.00 -14.39
CA ALA A 151 -1.25 -1.39 -13.95
C ALA A 151 -0.69 -2.23 -15.10
N GLY A 152 0.25 -3.11 -14.79
CA GLY A 152 0.86 -4.03 -15.73
C GLY A 152 -0.11 -5.09 -16.23
N PRO A 153 0.24 -5.83 -17.29
CA PRO A 153 -0.66 -6.78 -17.95
C PRO A 153 -1.07 -7.97 -17.07
N GLU A 154 -0.25 -8.33 -16.07
CA GLU A 154 -0.56 -9.42 -15.13
C GLU A 154 -1.28 -8.94 -13.87
N VAL A 155 -1.47 -7.63 -13.71
CA VAL A 155 -2.18 -7.06 -12.55
C VAL A 155 -3.68 -7.13 -12.78
N GLN A 156 -4.37 -7.92 -11.95
CA GLN A 156 -5.83 -7.91 -11.92
C GLN A 156 -6.34 -6.74 -11.07
N VAL A 157 -7.15 -5.86 -11.68
CA VAL A 157 -7.88 -4.81 -10.97
C VAL A 157 -9.14 -5.42 -10.36
N LEU A 158 -9.19 -5.49 -9.03
CA LEU A 158 -10.32 -6.08 -8.29
C LEU A 158 -11.46 -5.09 -8.03
N ALA A 159 -11.13 -3.79 -8.00
CA ALA A 159 -12.05 -2.69 -7.76
C ALA A 159 -11.39 -1.39 -8.24
N ASP A 160 -12.19 -0.44 -8.70
CA ASP A 160 -11.74 0.89 -9.07
C ASP A 160 -12.67 1.99 -8.53
N TYR A 161 -12.20 3.24 -8.63
CA TYR A 161 -12.98 4.42 -8.32
C TYR A 161 -12.81 5.43 -9.46
N PRO A 162 -13.89 5.87 -10.12
CA PRO A 162 -13.80 6.80 -11.24
C PRO A 162 -13.31 8.17 -10.76
N VAL A 163 -12.17 8.61 -11.30
CA VAL A 163 -11.61 9.93 -11.03
C VAL A 163 -12.02 10.89 -12.16
N PRO A 164 -12.58 12.08 -11.85
CA PRO A 164 -12.88 13.09 -12.86
C PRO A 164 -11.64 13.52 -13.65
N SER A 165 -11.76 13.62 -14.98
CA SER A 165 -10.64 13.92 -15.89
C SER A 165 -9.94 15.25 -15.60
N SER A 166 -10.65 16.23 -15.01
CA SER A 166 -10.08 17.52 -14.58
C SER A 166 -9.00 17.37 -13.51
N ARG A 167 -9.03 16.30 -12.71
CA ARG A 167 -8.06 16.07 -11.64
C ARG A 167 -6.74 15.48 -12.18
N LEU A 168 -6.78 14.70 -13.26
CA LEU A 168 -5.59 14.17 -13.93
C LEU A 168 -4.71 15.31 -14.49
N LEU A 169 -5.35 16.35 -15.05
CA LEU A 169 -4.65 17.55 -15.54
C LEU A 169 -3.99 18.35 -14.41
N SER A 170 -4.61 18.39 -13.23
CA SER A 170 -4.06 19.11 -12.07
C SER A 170 -2.84 18.42 -11.46
N SER A 171 -2.77 17.08 -11.48
CA SER A 171 -1.60 16.34 -10.99
C SER A 171 -0.35 16.54 -11.86
N ASP A 172 -0.53 16.74 -13.17
CA ASP A 172 0.58 17.08 -14.07
C ASP A 172 1.08 18.52 -13.85
N SER A 173 0.18 19.47 -13.55
CA SER A 173 0.56 20.87 -13.32
C SER A 173 1.39 21.11 -12.06
N SER A 174 1.36 20.20 -11.09
CA SER A 174 2.21 20.27 -9.89
C SER A 174 3.68 19.87 -10.13
N ILE A 175 4.05 19.51 -11.36
CA ILE A 175 5.43 19.18 -11.75
C ILE A 175 6.26 20.44 -12.09
N GLU A 176 5.64 21.59 -12.39
CA GLU A 176 6.36 22.79 -12.84
C GLU A 176 6.79 23.78 -11.75
N ASP A 177 6.36 23.62 -10.49
CA ASP A 177 6.51 24.68 -9.47
C ASP A 177 7.54 24.37 -8.36
N GLN A 178 8.71 23.82 -8.72
CA GLN A 178 9.87 23.68 -7.81
C GLN A 178 11.23 24.04 -8.45
N THR A 179 11.25 25.07 -9.30
CA THR A 179 12.49 25.81 -9.58
C THR A 179 12.35 27.26 -9.13
N ALA A 180 12.73 27.52 -7.88
CA ALA A 180 13.16 28.81 -7.38
C ALA A 180 14.31 28.60 -6.38
#